data_AF-A0A6B3EBI2-F1
#
_entry.id   AF-A0A6B3EBI2-F1
#
_cell.length_a   1.000
_cell.length_b   1.000
_cell.length_c   1.000
_cell.angle_alpha   90.00
_cell.angle_beta   90.00
_cell.angle_gamma   90.00
#
_symmetry.space_group_name_H-M   'P 1'
#
loop_
_entity.id
_entity.type
_entity.pdbx_description
1 polymer ?
#
loop_
_entity_poly.entity_id
_entity_poly.type
_entity_poly.pdbx_seq_one_letter_code
_entity_poly.pdbx_strand_id
1 'polypeptide(L)'
;AKYVAEGVDVLVVTCTGGERGSILNPKLQGDPYIEENIHEVRRKEMDEAREILGIRQTWLGYVDSGLPEGDPLPPLPEGCFGLVDVEEAAGRLVREIRSFRPQVITTYDENGGYPHPDHIMT
;
A
#
# COMPACT_ATOMS: atom_id res chain seq x y z
N ALA A 1 10.20 9.32 -10.16
CA ALA A 1 10.66 9.69 -11.50
C ALA A 1 11.17 11.13 -11.57
N LYS A 2 10.34 12.18 -11.70
CA LYS A 2 10.83 13.57 -11.88
C LYS A 2 11.83 14.02 -10.79
N TYR A 3 11.42 13.98 -9.52
CA TYR A 3 12.26 14.41 -8.40
C TYR A 3 13.55 13.59 -8.28
N VAL A 4 13.47 12.27 -8.49
CA VAL A 4 14.66 11.40 -8.55
C VAL A 4 15.62 11.83 -9.66
N ALA A 5 15.11 12.13 -10.86
CA ALA A 5 15.92 12.61 -11.99
C ALA A 5 16.56 13.99 -11.72
N GLU A 6 15.96 14.79 -10.83
CA GLU A 6 16.50 16.06 -10.33
C GLU A 6 17.45 15.89 -9.13
N GLY A 7 17.77 14.65 -8.73
CA GLY A 7 18.71 14.33 -7.65
C GLY A 7 18.10 14.36 -6.24
N VAL A 8 16.77 14.36 -6.14
CA VAL A 8 16.05 14.34 -4.85
C VAL A 8 15.84 12.90 -4.39
N ASP A 9 16.18 12.64 -3.14
CA ASP A 9 15.87 11.38 -2.46
C ASP A 9 14.36 11.23 -2.24
N VAL A 10 13.79 10.13 -2.74
CA VAL A 10 12.37 9.82 -2.60
C VAL A 10 12.20 8.46 -1.92
N LEU A 11 11.38 8.42 -0.87
CA LEU A 11 10.97 7.22 -0.16
C LEU A 11 9.46 7.03 -0.31
N VAL A 12 9.04 5.84 -0.74
CA VAL A 12 7.65 5.38 -0.67
C VAL A 12 7.50 4.44 0.52
N VAL A 13 6.59 4.77 1.43
CA VAL A 13 6.20 3.90 2.55
C VAL A 13 4.92 3.20 2.14
N THR A 14 4.94 1.87 2.06
CA THR A 14 3.77 1.07 1.68
C THR A 14 3.19 0.36 2.90
N CYS A 15 1.90 0.61 3.19
CA CYS A 15 1.24 0.10 4.39
C CYS A 15 1.02 -1.41 4.35
N THR A 16 0.46 -1.91 3.24
CA THR A 16 -0.03 -3.30 3.10
C THR A 16 0.58 -4.04 1.91
N GLY A 17 0.50 -5.37 1.91
CA GLY A 17 0.98 -6.23 0.82
C GLY A 17 0.05 -6.26 -0.41
N GLY A 18 -1.17 -5.76 -0.27
CA GLY A 18 -2.15 -5.73 -1.35
C GLY A 18 -2.76 -7.12 -1.67
N GLU A 19 -2.71 -8.05 -0.72
CA GLU A 19 -3.12 -9.44 -0.90
C GLU A 19 -4.62 -9.63 -1.12
N ARG A 20 -5.45 -8.60 -0.94
CA ARG A 20 -6.90 -8.63 -1.21
C ARG A 20 -7.30 -7.83 -2.44
N GLY A 21 -6.33 -7.34 -3.21
CA GLY A 21 -6.56 -6.64 -4.46
C GLY A 21 -6.97 -7.59 -5.60
N SER A 22 -7.90 -7.13 -6.45
CA SER A 22 -8.32 -7.85 -7.64
C SER A 22 -7.27 -7.80 -8.77
N ILE A 23 -7.13 -8.90 -9.51
CA ILE A 23 -6.34 -8.93 -10.76
C ILE A 23 -7.16 -8.25 -11.86
N LEU A 24 -6.74 -7.06 -12.30
CA LEU A 24 -7.47 -6.27 -13.29
C LEU A 24 -7.09 -6.59 -14.75
N ASN A 25 -5.93 -7.20 -14.98
CA ASN A 25 -5.50 -7.59 -16.33
C ASN A 25 -6.23 -8.87 -16.75
N PRO A 26 -7.12 -8.84 -17.75
CA PRO A 26 -7.91 -10.01 -18.15
C PRO A 26 -7.05 -11.18 -18.64
N LYS A 27 -5.81 -10.93 -19.07
CA LYS A 27 -4.88 -11.99 -19.50
C LYS A 27 -4.26 -12.77 -18.33
N LEU A 28 -4.34 -12.22 -17.12
CA LEU A 28 -3.77 -12.80 -15.90
C LEU A 28 -4.86 -13.36 -14.98
N GLN A 29 -6.13 -13.09 -15.26
CA GLN A 29 -7.27 -13.61 -14.49
C GLN A 29 -7.40 -15.12 -14.69
N GLY A 30 -7.63 -15.86 -13.60
CA GLY A 30 -7.73 -17.32 -13.63
C GLY A 30 -6.39 -18.04 -13.76
N ASP A 31 -5.26 -17.34 -13.66
CA ASP A 31 -3.94 -17.96 -13.55
C ASP A 31 -3.75 -18.49 -12.12
N PRO A 32 -3.67 -19.83 -11.91
CA PRO A 32 -3.60 -20.40 -10.57
C PRO A 32 -2.34 -19.98 -9.81
N TYR A 33 -1.21 -19.80 -10.50
CA TYR A 33 0.02 -19.37 -9.86
C TYR A 33 -0.13 -17.95 -9.32
N ILE A 34 -0.72 -17.04 -10.10
CA ILE A 34 -0.91 -15.65 -9.66
C ILE A 34 -1.92 -15.59 -8.50
N GLU A 35 -3.04 -16.31 -8.59
CA GLU A 35 -4.07 -16.30 -7.54
C GLU A 35 -3.55 -16.87 -6.22
N GLU A 36 -2.79 -17.98 -6.25
CA GLU A 36 -2.20 -18.58 -5.05
C GLU A 36 -1.04 -17.76 -4.46
N ASN A 37 -0.30 -17.02 -5.31
CA ASN A 37 0.94 -16.34 -4.93
C ASN A 37 0.85 -14.81 -5.09
N ILE A 38 -0.35 -14.23 -5.03
CA ILE A 38 -0.59 -12.80 -5.34
C ILE A 38 0.32 -11.86 -4.53
N HIS A 39 0.58 -12.18 -3.27
CA HIS A 39 1.47 -11.42 -2.39
C HIS A 39 2.93 -11.40 -2.89
N GLU A 40 3.44 -12.52 -3.40
CA GLU A 40 4.79 -12.59 -3.98
C GLU A 40 4.86 -11.86 -5.32
N VAL A 41 3.81 -12.02 -6.15
CA VAL A 41 3.70 -11.35 -7.44
C VAL A 41 3.72 -9.84 -7.25
N ARG A 42 2.84 -9.30 -6.37
CA ARG A 42 2.79 -7.87 -6.08
C ARG A 42 4.08 -7.33 -5.47
N ARG A 43 4.77 -8.13 -4.65
CA ARG A 43 6.10 -7.75 -4.15
C ARG A 43 7.10 -7.57 -5.29
N LYS A 44 7.17 -8.51 -6.23
CA LYS A 44 8.04 -8.42 -7.41
C LYS A 44 7.65 -7.25 -8.31
N GLU A 45 6.35 -7.02 -8.52
CA GLU A 45 5.86 -5.86 -9.28
C GLU A 45 6.30 -4.53 -8.65
N MET A 46 6.18 -4.41 -7.33
CA MET A 46 6.60 -3.21 -6.58
C MET A 46 8.13 -3.05 -6.57
N ASP A 47 8.89 -4.14 -6.45
CA ASP A 47 10.35 -4.11 -6.53
C ASP A 47 10.81 -3.62 -7.91
N GLU A 48 10.23 -4.13 -9.00
CA GLU A 48 10.53 -3.67 -10.37
C GLU A 48 10.11 -2.21 -10.57
N ALA A 49 8.92 -1.83 -10.11
CA ALA A 49 8.46 -0.44 -10.18
C ALA A 49 9.37 0.51 -9.42
N ARG A 50 9.89 0.09 -8.26
CA ARG A 50 10.86 0.83 -7.46
C ARG A 50 12.15 1.09 -8.24
N GLU A 51 12.70 0.06 -8.88
CA GLU A 51 13.91 0.17 -9.71
C GLU A 51 13.70 1.12 -10.89
N ILE A 52 12.60 0.94 -11.62
CA ILE A 52 12.24 1.80 -12.77
C ILE A 52 12.12 3.27 -12.35
N LEU A 53 11.53 3.54 -11.19
CA LEU A 53 11.32 4.90 -10.71
C LEU A 53 12.56 5.50 -10.02
N GLY A 54 13.55 4.68 -9.67
CA GLY A 54 14.75 5.05 -8.91
C GLY A 54 14.46 5.51 -7.49
N ILE A 55 13.40 4.99 -6.86
CA ILE A 55 12.95 5.39 -5.51
C ILE A 55 13.40 4.38 -4.45
N ARG A 56 13.43 4.80 -3.18
CA ARG A 56 13.51 3.88 -2.04
C ARG A 56 12.09 3.45 -1.64
N GLN A 57 11.94 2.23 -1.15
CA GLN A 57 10.66 1.75 -0.63
C GLN A 57 10.87 1.03 0.72
N THR A 58 9.90 1.19 1.63
CA THR A 58 9.80 0.41 2.87
C THR A 58 8.36 -0.08 3.06
N TRP A 59 8.19 -1.21 3.74
CA TRP A 59 6.89 -1.82 4.03
C TRP A 59 6.59 -1.69 5.52
N LEU A 60 5.42 -1.17 5.90
CA LEU A 60 5.00 -1.15 7.31
C LEU A 60 4.52 -2.52 7.79
N GLY A 61 4.14 -3.40 6.85
CA GLY A 61 3.85 -4.81 7.10
C GLY A 61 2.46 -5.05 7.69
N TYR A 62 1.47 -4.24 7.33
CA TYR A 62 0.07 -4.49 7.66
C TYR A 62 -0.60 -5.38 6.61
N VAL A 63 -1.74 -5.96 6.99
CA VAL A 63 -2.59 -6.79 6.13
C VAL A 63 -3.59 -5.89 5.39
N ASP A 64 -3.71 -6.06 4.08
CA ASP A 64 -4.66 -5.34 3.21
C ASP A 64 -6.10 -5.54 3.72
N SER A 65 -6.87 -4.46 3.83
CA SER A 65 -8.27 -4.54 4.23
C SER A 65 -9.16 -5.12 3.15
N GLY A 66 -8.77 -4.96 1.88
CA GLY A 66 -9.66 -5.15 0.75
C GLY A 66 -10.73 -4.05 0.66
N LEU A 67 -11.47 -4.07 -0.44
CA LEU A 67 -12.61 -3.18 -0.66
C LEU A 67 -13.90 -3.96 -0.38
N PRO A 68 -14.66 -3.63 0.69
CA PRO A 68 -15.94 -4.28 0.94
C PRO A 68 -16.96 -3.90 -0.15
N GLU A 69 -17.72 -4.89 -0.61
CA GLU A 69 -18.79 -4.74 -1.59
C GLU A 69 -20.10 -5.34 -1.05
N GLY A 70 -21.24 -4.73 -1.39
CA GLY A 70 -22.58 -5.18 -0.99
C GLY A 70 -23.42 -4.08 -0.32
N ASP A 71 -24.68 -4.40 -0.03
CA ASP A 71 -25.59 -3.53 0.72
C ASP A 71 -26.43 -4.39 1.71
N PRO A 72 -26.20 -4.27 3.04
CA PRO A 72 -25.19 -3.44 3.70
C PRO A 72 -23.76 -3.93 3.44
N LEU A 73 -22.77 -3.05 3.64
CA LEU A 73 -21.37 -3.44 3.56
C LEU A 73 -21.03 -4.47 4.66
N PRO A 74 -20.29 -5.55 4.33
CA PRO A 74 -19.77 -6.46 5.35
C PRO A 74 -18.74 -5.75 6.24
N PRO A 75 -18.52 -6.25 7.47
CA PRO A 75 -17.43 -5.75 8.31
C PRO A 75 -16.07 -6.02 7.66
N LEU A 76 -15.08 -5.18 7.98
CA LEU A 76 -13.70 -5.41 7.56
C LEU A 76 -13.17 -6.69 8.23
N PRO A 77 -12.32 -7.49 7.54
CA PRO A 77 -11.79 -8.70 8.13
C PRO A 77 -10.81 -8.42 9.28
N GLU A 78 -10.84 -9.26 10.31
CA GLU A 78 -10.02 -9.11 11.50
C GLU A 78 -8.51 -9.01 11.18
N GLY A 79 -7.82 -8.13 11.90
CA GLY A 79 -6.37 -7.93 11.77
C GLY A 79 -5.91 -7.16 10.53
N CYS A 80 -6.84 -6.64 9.72
CA CYS A 80 -6.48 -5.79 8.58
C CYS A 80 -6.13 -4.35 9.00
N PHE A 81 -5.42 -3.65 8.12
CA PHE A 81 -4.87 -2.34 8.37
C PHE A 81 -5.93 -1.30 8.76
N GLY A 82 -7.07 -1.30 8.07
CA GLY A 82 -8.20 -0.39 8.35
C GLY A 82 -8.88 -0.60 9.71
N LEU A 83 -8.49 -1.63 10.47
CA LEU A 83 -8.95 -1.85 11.85
C LEU A 83 -7.85 -1.66 12.90
N VAL A 84 -6.62 -1.35 12.50
CA VAL A 84 -5.50 -1.11 13.43
C VAL A 84 -5.75 0.20 14.19
N ASP A 85 -5.36 0.25 15.46
CA ASP A 85 -5.39 1.50 16.22
C ASP A 85 -4.49 2.56 15.55
N VAL A 86 -5.00 3.79 15.42
CA VAL A 86 -4.30 4.86 14.71
C VAL A 86 -2.96 5.20 15.35
N GLU A 87 -2.83 5.15 16.68
CA GLU A 87 -1.57 5.43 17.35
C GLU A 87 -0.55 4.32 17.08
N GLU A 88 -0.99 3.06 17.03
CA GLU A 88 -0.14 1.93 16.62
C GLU A 88 0.33 2.09 15.16
N ALA A 89 -0.61 2.37 14.25
CA ALA A 89 -0.35 2.59 12.84
C ALA A 89 0.67 3.71 12.62
N ALA A 90 0.39 4.88 13.20
CA ALA A 90 1.24 6.05 13.14
C ALA A 90 2.62 5.78 13.76
N GLY A 91 2.70 4.98 14.83
CA GLY A 91 3.95 4.64 15.49
C GLY A 91 4.98 3.98 14.56
N ARG A 92 4.54 3.15 13.60
CA ARG A 92 5.45 2.57 12.58
C ARG A 92 5.90 3.62 11.56
N LEU A 93 4.97 4.43 11.06
CA LEU A 93 5.28 5.51 10.10
C LEU A 93 6.21 6.57 10.70
N VAL A 94 6.03 6.92 11.98
CA VAL A 94 6.89 7.89 12.68
C VAL A 94 8.34 7.43 12.72
N ARG A 95 8.62 6.12 12.78
CA ARG A 95 10.00 5.60 12.70
C ARG A 95 10.62 5.87 11.33
N GLU A 96 9.87 5.64 10.26
CA GLU A 96 10.32 5.93 8.89
C GLU A 96 10.54 7.43 8.69
N ILE A 97 9.61 8.27 9.15
CA ILE A 97 9.73 9.74 9.07
C ILE A 97 10.98 10.22 9.82
N ARG A 98 11.23 9.73 11.04
CA ARG A 98 12.40 10.14 11.83
C ARG A 98 13.71 9.67 11.22
N SER A 99 13.72 8.50 10.59
CA SER A 99 14.89 7.96 9.89
C SER A 99 15.18 8.73 8.61
N PHE A 100 14.16 8.92 7.76
CA PHE A 100 14.28 9.55 6.45
C PHE A 100 14.39 11.08 6.51
N ARG A 101 13.74 11.71 7.50
CA ARG A 101 13.63 13.17 7.71
C ARG A 101 13.17 13.92 6.44
N PRO A 102 11.98 13.58 5.89
CA PRO A 102 11.47 14.21 4.68
C PRO A 102 11.20 15.70 4.87
N GLN A 103 11.46 16.52 3.84
CA GLN A 103 11.00 17.92 3.79
C GLN A 103 9.54 18.03 3.33
N VAL A 104 9.06 17.05 2.57
CA VAL A 104 7.69 16.99 2.03
C VAL A 104 7.15 15.57 2.25
N ILE A 105 5.91 15.49 2.72
CA ILE A 105 5.14 14.24 2.84
C ILE A 105 3.86 14.43 2.03
N THR A 106 3.49 13.40 1.27
CA THR A 106 2.24 13.33 0.52
C THR A 106 1.50 12.05 0.87
N THR A 107 0.22 12.15 1.14
CA THR A 107 -0.72 11.02 1.32
C THR A 107 -2.06 11.36 0.67
N TYR A 108 -3.06 10.52 0.84
CA TYR A 108 -4.43 10.77 0.39
C TYR A 108 -5.07 11.96 1.13
N ASP A 109 -6.22 12.41 0.63
CA ASP A 109 -7.08 13.33 1.37
C ASP A 109 -7.86 12.59 2.45
N GLU A 110 -8.69 13.32 3.21
CA GLU A 110 -9.52 12.74 4.28
C GLU A 110 -10.54 11.69 3.81
N ASN A 111 -10.78 11.59 2.50
CA ASN A 111 -11.69 10.62 1.89
C ASN A 111 -10.94 9.43 1.24
N GLY A 112 -9.60 9.42 1.29
CA GLY A 112 -8.78 8.40 0.64
C GLY A 112 -8.72 8.51 -0.89
N GLY A 113 -9.23 9.60 -1.48
CA GLY A 113 -9.47 9.76 -2.92
C GLY A 113 -10.62 8.91 -3.51
N TYR A 114 -10.78 7.67 -3.04
CA TYR A 114 -11.97 6.83 -3.21
C TYR A 114 -12.16 6.01 -1.93
N PRO A 115 -13.36 5.43 -1.66
CA PRO A 115 -13.74 4.94 -0.32
C PRO A 115 -13.06 3.62 0.11
N HIS A 116 -11.81 3.39 -0.29
CA HIS A 116 -11.02 2.26 0.17
C HIS A 116 -10.62 2.45 1.64
N PRO A 117 -10.89 1.48 2.53
CA PRO A 117 -10.55 1.58 3.95
C PRO A 117 -9.07 1.89 4.20
N ASP A 118 -8.16 1.21 3.49
CA ASP A 118 -6.72 1.44 3.66
C ASP A 118 -6.27 2.84 3.23
N HIS A 119 -6.95 3.47 2.28
CA HIS A 119 -6.60 4.83 1.87
C HIS A 119 -7.02 5.85 2.93
N ILE A 120 -8.20 5.67 3.53
CA ILE A 120 -8.69 6.51 4.63
C ILE A 120 -7.79 6.37 5.87
N MET A 121 -7.24 5.17 6.10
CA MET A 121 -6.35 4.88 7.23
C MET A 121 -4.91 5.40 7.05
N THR A 122 -4.47 5.70 5.83
CA THR A 122 -3.06 6.04 5.50
C THR A 122 -2.75 7.52 5.69
#